data_AF-A0A497QHG6-F1
#
_entry.id   AF-A0A497QHG6-F1
#
_cell.length_a   1.000
_cell.length_b   1.000
_cell.length_c   1.000
_cell.angle_alpha   90.00
_cell.angle_beta   90.00
_cell.angle_gamma   90.00
#
_symmetry.space_group_name_H-M   'P 1'
#
loop_
_entity.id
_entity.type
_entity.pdbx_description
1 polymer ?
#
loop_
_entity_poly.entity_id
_entity_poly.type
_entity_poly.pdbx_seq_one_letter_code
_entity_poly.pdbx_strand_id
1 'polypeptide(L)'
;MTGPCKGKVPVNLSVELYNDRTWNVQVNAYIHVKGYAEARVTHLDLESPELNFENDKQGFGVIIVGRENGFVVVLPKSEFLVKAGHKYKKIRVSGLKILENKERVGGHLGLKVDGIFIGFKKKIVEKLEEIARKLEPDLFTESTLEYF
;
A
#
# COMPACT_ATOMS: atom_id res chain seq x y z
N MET A 1 2.12 -9.88 10.67
CA MET A 1 3.07 -8.76 10.50
C MET A 1 4.50 -9.25 10.59
N THR A 2 5.42 -8.56 9.91
CA THR A 2 6.87 -8.83 10.03
C THR A 2 7.63 -7.70 10.72
N GLY A 3 6.99 -6.55 10.99
CA GLY A 3 7.66 -5.40 11.60
C GLY A 3 8.66 -4.72 10.64
N PRO A 4 9.47 -3.76 11.13
CA PRO A 4 10.54 -3.16 10.35
C PRO A 4 11.66 -4.18 10.10
N CYS A 5 12.12 -4.27 8.85
CA CYS A 5 13.22 -5.13 8.45
C CYS A 5 13.95 -4.52 7.24
N LYS A 6 15.15 -5.02 6.92
CA LYS A 6 15.90 -4.56 5.73
C LYS A 6 15.01 -4.72 4.49
N GLY A 7 14.86 -3.64 3.73
CA GLY A 7 13.99 -3.57 2.55
C GLY A 7 12.60 -3.00 2.78
N LYS A 8 12.21 -2.68 4.03
CA LYS A 8 11.01 -1.91 4.34
C LYS A 8 11.39 -0.47 4.69
N VAL A 9 11.33 0.41 3.69
CA VAL A 9 11.66 1.83 3.86
C VAL A 9 10.48 2.56 4.51
N PRO A 10 10.63 3.13 5.71
CA PRO A 10 9.53 3.80 6.42
C PRO A 10 9.09 5.07 5.69
N VAL A 11 7.77 5.29 5.64
CA VAL A 11 7.16 6.50 5.07
C VAL A 11 6.09 7.05 5.98
N ASN A 12 6.05 8.38 6.13
CA ASN A 12 5.07 9.04 6.98
C ASN A 12 3.78 9.29 6.20
N LEU A 13 2.72 8.54 6.53
CA LEU A 13 1.42 8.60 5.86
C LEU A 13 0.28 8.76 6.85
N SER A 14 -0.80 9.37 6.37
CA SER A 14 -2.11 9.32 7.05
C SER A 14 -3.03 8.39 6.27
N VAL A 15 -3.69 7.47 6.98
CA VAL A 15 -4.60 6.48 6.39
C VAL A 15 -5.98 6.66 6.98
N GLU A 16 -6.97 6.67 6.10
CA GLU A 16 -8.38 6.72 6.48
C GLU A 16 -9.15 5.58 5.82
N LEU A 17 -10.04 4.92 6.57
CA LEU A 17 -11.05 4.03 6.03
C LEU A 17 -12.35 4.80 5.82
N TYR A 18 -12.98 4.57 4.67
CA TYR A 18 -14.18 5.31 4.28
C TYR A 18 -15.37 4.39 3.98
N ASN A 19 -16.48 4.73 4.62
CA ASN A 19 -17.84 4.35 4.28
C ASN A 19 -18.71 5.62 4.26
N ASP A 20 -19.93 5.62 4.77
CA ASP A 20 -20.70 6.87 4.95
C ASP A 20 -20.04 7.84 5.94
N ARG A 21 -19.01 7.39 6.67
CA ARG A 21 -18.15 8.14 7.59
C ARG A 21 -16.68 7.87 7.28
N THR A 22 -15.80 8.68 7.86
CA THR A 22 -14.34 8.56 7.75
C THR A 22 -13.74 8.16 9.08
N TRP A 23 -12.82 7.20 9.07
CA TRP A 23 -12.13 6.68 10.26
C TRP A 23 -10.63 6.80 10.05
N ASN A 24 -9.95 7.58 10.89
CA ASN A 24 -8.48 7.64 10.89
C ASN A 24 -7.93 6.34 11.45
N VAL A 25 -6.89 5.82 10.82
CA VAL A 25 -6.21 4.60 11.24
C VAL A 25 -4.73 4.90 11.47
N GLN A 26 -4.24 4.54 12.66
CA GLN A 26 -2.81 4.63 12.94
C GLN A 26 -2.10 3.47 12.26
N VAL A 27 -1.09 3.78 11.44
CA VAL A 27 -0.36 2.77 10.66
C VAL A 27 1.14 2.99 10.74
N ASN A 28 1.88 1.90 10.76
CA ASN A 28 3.27 1.92 10.34
C ASN A 28 3.28 1.63 8.84
N ALA A 29 3.77 2.57 8.04
CA ALA A 29 3.76 2.47 6.59
C ALA A 29 5.18 2.32 6.05
N TYR A 30 5.33 1.42 5.08
CA TYR A 30 6.61 1.09 4.48
C TYR A 30 6.50 0.95 2.96
N ILE A 31 7.47 1.44 2.21
CA ILE A 31 7.73 0.95 0.86
C ILE A 31 8.53 -0.34 1.01
N HIS A 32 7.88 -1.48 0.71
CA HIS A 32 8.52 -2.78 0.78
C HIS A 32 9.15 -3.11 -0.57
N VAL A 33 10.47 -3.00 -0.63
CA VAL A 33 11.28 -3.09 -1.86
C VAL A 33 11.42 -4.54 -2.31
N LYS A 34 11.26 -4.77 -3.62
CA LYS A 34 11.44 -6.08 -4.26
C LYS A 34 12.79 -6.70 -3.91
N GLY A 35 12.81 -8.01 -3.72
CA GLY A 35 14.04 -8.79 -3.44
C GLY A 35 14.41 -8.85 -1.96
N TYR A 36 13.75 -8.06 -1.12
CA TYR A 36 13.92 -8.09 0.33
C TYR A 36 12.72 -8.71 1.02
N ALA A 37 12.96 -9.40 2.14
CA ALA A 37 11.91 -9.98 3.01
C ALA A 37 10.74 -10.64 2.24
N GLU A 38 11.10 -11.46 1.24
CA GLU A 38 10.18 -12.21 0.36
C GLU A 38 9.30 -11.37 -0.59
N ALA A 39 9.50 -10.05 -0.67
CA ALA A 39 8.80 -9.20 -1.61
C ALA A 39 9.16 -9.54 -3.07
N ARG A 40 8.22 -10.15 -3.78
CA ARG A 40 8.37 -10.45 -5.22
C ARG A 40 8.26 -9.20 -6.11
N VAL A 41 7.55 -8.17 -5.63
CA VAL A 41 7.32 -6.89 -6.30
C VAL A 41 7.29 -5.80 -5.24
N THR A 42 7.84 -4.62 -5.54
CA THR A 42 7.79 -3.47 -4.65
C THR A 42 6.33 -3.00 -4.46
N HIS A 43 5.92 -2.80 -3.21
CA HIS A 43 4.56 -2.40 -2.87
C HIS A 43 4.54 -1.47 -1.65
N LEU A 44 3.39 -0.83 -1.40
CA LEU A 44 3.18 -0.09 -0.17
C LEU A 44 2.58 -1.03 0.88
N ASP A 45 3.26 -1.18 2.00
CA ASP A 45 2.87 -2.03 3.12
C ASP A 45 2.35 -1.16 4.26
N LEU A 46 1.16 -1.47 4.78
CA LEU A 46 0.52 -0.74 5.87
C LEU A 46 0.24 -1.73 7.00
N GLU A 47 0.92 -1.57 8.13
CA GLU A 47 0.83 -2.46 9.28
C GLU A 47 0.09 -1.78 10.42
N SER A 48 -1.02 -2.38 10.84
CA SER A 48 -1.85 -1.95 11.97
C SER A 48 -2.88 -3.03 12.33
N PRO A 49 -3.09 -3.34 13.63
CA PRO A 49 -4.20 -4.19 14.07
C PRO A 49 -5.59 -3.67 13.64
N GLU A 50 -5.71 -2.36 13.42
CA GLU A 50 -6.93 -1.72 12.92
C GLU A 50 -7.22 -2.10 11.46
N LEU A 51 -6.21 -2.56 10.71
CA LEU A 51 -6.32 -3.04 9.33
C LEU A 51 -6.43 -4.57 9.24
N ASN A 52 -6.61 -5.27 10.36
CA ASN A 52 -6.96 -6.68 10.37
C ASN A 52 -8.44 -6.85 9.99
N PHE A 53 -8.71 -7.22 8.74
CA PHE A 53 -10.06 -7.35 8.19
C PHE A 53 -10.55 -8.80 8.24
N GLU A 54 -11.85 -8.98 8.46
CA GLU A 54 -12.55 -10.27 8.62
C GLU A 54 -12.99 -10.88 7.27
N ASN A 55 -12.36 -10.48 6.17
CA ASN A 55 -12.71 -10.96 4.84
C ASN A 55 -12.16 -12.37 4.60
N ASP A 56 -12.95 -13.26 4.00
CA ASP A 56 -12.50 -14.60 3.57
C ASP A 56 -11.52 -14.54 2.39
N LYS A 57 -11.49 -13.43 1.66
CA LYS A 57 -10.60 -13.22 0.50
C LYS A 57 -9.24 -12.73 0.96
N GLN A 58 -8.18 -13.24 0.32
CA GLN A 58 -6.80 -12.78 0.56
C GLN A 58 -6.49 -11.41 -0.06
N GLY A 59 -7.38 -10.87 -0.90
CA GLY A 59 -7.20 -9.56 -1.52
C GLY A 59 -8.21 -9.25 -2.61
N PHE A 60 -8.07 -8.06 -3.21
CA PHE A 60 -8.97 -7.51 -4.21
C PHE A 60 -8.20 -6.85 -5.35
N GLY A 61 -8.66 -7.04 -6.58
CA GLY A 61 -8.35 -6.12 -7.67
C GLY A 61 -9.03 -4.78 -7.40
N VAL A 62 -8.27 -3.69 -7.42
CA VAL A 62 -8.75 -2.35 -7.02
C VAL A 62 -8.46 -1.31 -8.10
N ILE A 63 -9.19 -0.20 -8.04
CA ILE A 63 -8.84 1.03 -8.76
C ILE A 63 -8.22 2.00 -7.76
N ILE A 64 -7.06 2.53 -8.11
CA ILE A 64 -6.33 3.52 -7.34
C ILE A 64 -6.47 4.86 -8.07
N VAL A 65 -6.94 5.88 -7.35
CA VAL A 65 -7.21 7.21 -7.89
C VAL A 65 -6.31 8.23 -7.23
N GLY A 66 -5.49 8.92 -8.02
CA GLY A 66 -4.61 9.97 -7.51
C GLY A 66 -5.37 11.18 -6.95
N ARG A 67 -4.79 11.78 -5.92
CA ARG A 67 -5.24 13.00 -5.24
C ARG A 67 -4.06 13.96 -5.09
N GLU A 68 -4.37 15.21 -4.78
CA GLU A 68 -3.36 16.27 -4.65
C GLU A 68 -2.19 15.90 -3.72
N ASN A 69 -2.48 15.28 -2.58
CA ASN A 69 -1.49 14.84 -1.59
C ASN A 69 -1.59 13.33 -1.29
N GLY A 70 -1.79 12.48 -2.30
CA GLY A 70 -1.89 11.04 -2.08
C GLY A 70 -2.75 10.32 -3.10
N PHE A 71 -3.51 9.32 -2.64
CA PHE A 71 -4.42 8.56 -3.48
C PHE A 71 -5.53 7.90 -2.68
N VAL A 72 -6.53 7.37 -3.39
CA VAL A 72 -7.62 6.59 -2.81
C VAL A 72 -7.67 5.22 -3.48
N VAL A 73 -7.61 4.17 -2.69
CA VAL A 73 -7.88 2.80 -3.11
C VAL A 73 -9.39 2.57 -3.07
N VAL A 74 -9.98 2.15 -4.19
CA VAL A 74 -11.42 1.94 -4.34
C VAL A 74 -11.68 0.47 -4.64
N LEU A 75 -12.46 -0.18 -3.78
CA LEU A 75 -12.88 -1.57 -3.97
C LEU A 75 -13.94 -1.69 -5.08
N PRO A 76 -14.04 -2.85 -5.76
CA PRO A 76 -15.12 -3.12 -6.71
C PRO A 76 -16.52 -2.94 -6.09
N LYS A 77 -17.53 -2.71 -6.95
CA LYS A 77 -18.89 -2.38 -6.52
C LYS A 77 -19.53 -3.46 -5.62
N SER A 78 -19.21 -4.74 -5.84
CA SER A 78 -19.71 -5.87 -5.03
C SER A 78 -18.88 -6.16 -3.77
N GLU A 79 -17.71 -5.53 -3.60
CA GLU A 79 -16.71 -5.95 -2.59
C GLU A 79 -16.55 -4.93 -1.47
N PHE A 80 -16.32 -5.37 -0.25
CA PHE A 80 -16.13 -4.50 0.91
C PHE A 80 -15.04 -5.05 1.81
N LEU A 81 -14.32 -4.18 2.49
CA LEU A 81 -13.52 -4.57 3.64
C LEU A 81 -14.43 -4.65 4.87
N VAL A 82 -14.32 -5.73 5.64
CA VAL A 82 -15.20 -5.98 6.78
C VAL A 82 -14.38 -6.00 8.06
N LYS A 83 -14.82 -5.25 9.07
CA LYS A 83 -14.24 -5.27 10.41
C LYS A 83 -15.25 -4.82 11.44
N ALA A 84 -15.43 -5.59 12.51
CA ALA A 84 -16.32 -5.28 13.62
C ALA A 84 -17.74 -4.87 13.16
N GLY A 85 -18.29 -5.59 12.17
CA GLY A 85 -19.61 -5.29 11.59
C GLY A 85 -19.66 -4.08 10.64
N HIS A 86 -18.58 -3.32 10.49
CA HIS A 86 -18.49 -2.22 9.53
C HIS A 86 -18.02 -2.69 8.16
N LYS A 87 -18.58 -2.08 7.10
CA LYS A 87 -18.19 -2.30 5.71
C LYS A 87 -17.56 -1.05 5.14
N TYR A 88 -16.33 -1.16 4.64
CA TYR A 88 -15.59 -0.04 4.04
C TYR A 88 -15.42 -0.24 2.54
N LYS A 89 -15.54 0.85 1.78
CA LYS A 89 -15.43 0.85 0.31
C LYS A 89 -14.14 1.45 -0.22
N LYS A 90 -13.49 2.30 0.56
CA LYS A 90 -12.30 3.01 0.14
C LYS A 90 -11.30 3.13 1.27
N ILE A 91 -10.04 3.19 0.90
CA ILE A 91 -8.93 3.57 1.77
C ILE A 91 -8.31 4.83 1.19
N ARG A 92 -8.27 5.92 1.95
CA ARG A 92 -7.50 7.11 1.57
C ARG A 92 -6.11 6.98 2.17
N VAL A 93 -5.10 7.24 1.35
CA VAL A 93 -3.70 7.33 1.77
C VAL A 93 -3.21 8.73 1.41
N SER A 94 -2.72 9.47 2.40
CA SER A 94 -2.21 10.83 2.25
C SER A 94 -0.74 10.91 2.65
N GLY A 95 0.03 11.79 2.00
CA GLY A 95 1.48 11.97 2.26
C GLY A 95 2.41 11.28 1.26
N LEU A 96 1.86 10.62 0.23
CA LEU A 96 2.65 9.95 -0.81
C LEU A 96 2.10 10.24 -2.22
N LYS A 97 2.71 11.20 -2.91
CA LYS A 97 2.30 11.61 -4.26
C LYS A 97 2.97 10.75 -5.33
N ILE A 98 2.32 9.64 -5.69
CA ILE A 98 2.79 8.69 -6.73
C ILE A 98 1.94 8.73 -8.02
N LEU A 99 0.76 9.34 -7.95
CA LEU A 99 -0.20 9.47 -9.06
C LEU A 99 -0.58 10.94 -9.24
N GLU A 100 -0.87 11.33 -10.48
CA GLU A 100 -1.42 12.66 -10.74
C GLU A 100 -2.88 12.75 -10.26
N ASN A 101 -3.33 13.96 -9.94
CA ASN A 101 -4.69 14.17 -9.45
C ASN A 101 -5.71 13.66 -10.47
N LYS A 102 -6.66 12.82 -10.03
CA LYS A 102 -7.67 12.12 -10.83
C LYS A 102 -7.13 11.03 -11.77
N GLU A 103 -5.82 10.79 -11.86
CA GLU A 103 -5.25 9.63 -12.59
C GLU A 103 -5.80 8.34 -11.99
N ARG A 104 -6.23 7.40 -12.84
CA ARG A 104 -6.79 6.12 -12.43
C ARG A 104 -5.91 4.99 -12.92
N VAL A 105 -5.50 4.12 -12.01
CA VAL A 105 -4.75 2.91 -12.35
C VAL A 105 -5.35 1.70 -11.66
N GLY A 106 -5.23 0.53 -12.29
CA GLY A 106 -5.50 -0.73 -11.61
C GLY A 106 -4.39 -1.04 -10.61
N GLY A 107 -4.75 -1.74 -9.54
CA GLY A 107 -3.80 -2.23 -8.54
C GLY A 107 -4.36 -3.46 -7.83
N HIS A 108 -3.65 -3.90 -6.79
CA HIS A 108 -4.06 -5.00 -5.94
C HIS A 108 -4.02 -4.56 -4.48
N LEU A 109 -5.06 -4.85 -3.73
CA LEU A 109 -5.10 -4.70 -2.28
C LEU A 109 -5.06 -6.09 -1.66
N GLY A 110 -3.92 -6.47 -1.09
CA GLY A 110 -3.78 -7.73 -0.36
C GLY A 110 -4.07 -7.54 1.12
N LEU A 111 -4.75 -8.52 1.71
CA LEU A 111 -5.06 -8.56 3.13
C LEU A 111 -4.08 -9.49 3.86
N LYS A 112 -3.65 -9.07 5.04
CA LYS A 112 -2.80 -9.87 5.92
C LYS A 112 -3.20 -9.66 7.38
N VAL A 113 -2.72 -10.54 8.25
CA VAL A 113 -2.89 -10.36 9.70
C VAL A 113 -2.26 -9.04 10.12
N ASP A 114 -3.09 -8.19 10.72
CA ASP A 114 -2.78 -6.83 11.19
C ASP A 114 -2.16 -5.94 10.11
N GLY A 115 -2.67 -6.01 8.88
CA GLY A 115 -2.24 -5.08 7.85
C GLY A 115 -2.79 -5.36 6.47
N ILE A 116 -2.38 -4.51 5.54
CA ILE A 116 -2.65 -4.66 4.11
C ILE A 116 -1.40 -4.30 3.33
N PHE A 117 -1.33 -4.78 2.09
CA PHE A 117 -0.40 -4.24 1.11
C PHE A 117 -1.14 -3.74 -0.13
N ILE A 118 -0.62 -2.69 -0.74
CA ILE A 118 -1.13 -2.08 -1.95
C ILE A 118 -0.08 -2.27 -3.04
N GLY A 119 -0.37 -3.18 -3.96
CA GLY A 119 0.41 -3.43 -5.17
C GLY A 119 -0.03 -2.51 -6.31
N PHE A 120 0.93 -2.07 -7.12
CA PHE A 120 0.71 -1.15 -8.22
C PHE A 120 1.23 -1.71 -9.56
N LYS A 121 0.84 -1.07 -10.66
CA LYS A 121 1.45 -1.32 -11.98
C LYS A 121 2.89 -0.80 -12.04
N LYS A 122 3.68 -1.36 -12.96
CA LYS A 122 5.12 -1.07 -13.16
C LYS A 122 5.50 0.41 -13.08
N LYS A 123 4.80 1.30 -13.80
CA LYS A 123 5.04 2.76 -13.79
C LYS A 123 5.04 3.36 -12.37
N ILE A 124 4.19 2.86 -11.48
CA ILE A 124 4.07 3.35 -10.10
C ILE A 124 5.03 2.64 -9.16
N VAL A 125 5.32 1.36 -9.44
CA VAL A 125 6.39 0.62 -8.77
C VAL A 125 7.74 1.33 -8.94
N GLU A 126 8.08 1.75 -10.16
CA GLU A 126 9.31 2.50 -10.44
C GLU A 126 9.39 3.80 -9.61
N LYS A 127 8.28 4.54 -9.50
CA LYS A 127 8.21 5.74 -8.64
C LYS A 127 8.41 5.42 -7.16
N LEU A 128 7.85 4.31 -6.66
CA LEU A 128 8.06 3.89 -5.28
C LEU A 128 9.53 3.53 -5.03
N GLU A 129 10.16 2.84 -5.98
CA GLU A 129 11.58 2.48 -5.91
C GLU A 129 12.49 3.72 -5.98
N GLU A 130 12.14 4.73 -6.78
CA GLU A 130 12.84 6.01 -6.80
C GLU A 130 12.75 6.75 -5.44
N ILE A 131 11.58 6.72 -4.80
CA ILE A 131 11.40 7.32 -3.46
C ILE A 131 12.22 6.52 -2.43
N ALA A 132 12.11 5.19 -2.45
CA ALA A 132 12.87 4.31 -1.57
C ALA A 132 14.38 4.53 -1.71
N ARG A 133 14.89 4.66 -2.95
CA ARG A 133 16.31 4.92 -3.23
C ARG A 133 16.80 6.26 -2.68
N LYS A 134 15.93 7.27 -2.61
CA LYS A 134 16.29 8.57 -2.01
C LYS A 134 16.34 8.52 -0.49
N LEU A 135 15.47 7.70 0.11
CA LEU A 135 15.36 7.57 1.57
C LEU A 135 16.41 6.59 2.15
N GLU A 136 16.62 5.47 1.48
CA GLU A 136 17.59 4.43 1.85
C GLU A 136 18.38 3.96 0.62
N PRO A 137 19.38 4.74 0.17
CA PRO A 137 20.20 4.41 -1.00
C PRO A 137 20.89 3.04 -0.90
N ASP A 138 21.29 2.64 0.31
CA ASP A 138 22.05 1.42 0.58
C ASP A 138 21.30 0.13 0.21
N LEU A 139 19.97 0.19 0.10
CA LEU A 139 19.16 -0.92 -0.40
C LEU A 139 19.35 -1.17 -1.91
N PHE A 140 20.06 -0.28 -2.60
CA PHE A 140 20.23 -0.34 -4.05
C PHE A 140 21.70 -0.25 -4.50
N THR A 141 22.66 -0.25 -3.57
CA THR A 141 24.10 -0.09 -3.85
C THR A 141 24.86 -1.40 -4.01
N GLU A 142 24.22 -2.56 -3.92
CA GLU A 142 24.83 -3.85 -4.24
C GLU A 142 24.05 -4.56 -5.35
N SER A 143 24.79 -5.00 -6.37
CA SER A 143 24.37 -5.76 -7.54
C SER A 143 23.26 -6.78 -7.31
N THR A 144 22.00 -6.36 -7.53
CA THR A 144 20.86 -7.25 -7.81
C THR A 144 20.26 -6.97 -9.19
N LEU A 145 21.08 -6.38 -10.08
CA LEU A 145 20.81 -6.24 -11.52
C LEU A 145 21.26 -7.45 -12.35
N GLU A 146 21.72 -8.53 -11.73
CA GLU A 146 21.73 -9.83 -12.40
C GLU A 146 20.38 -10.49 -12.09
N TYR A 147 19.41 -10.32 -12.97
CA TYR A 147 18.36 -11.29 -13.36
C TYR A 147 17.41 -10.51 -14.29
N PHE A 148 17.92 -10.23 -15.49
CA PHE A 148 17.10 -10.03 -16.69
C PHE A 148 16.34 -11.31 -17.02
#